data_AF-A0A7V3SNZ3-F1
#
_entry.id   AF-A0A7V3SNZ3-F1
#
_cell.length_a   1.000
_cell.length_b   1.000
_cell.length_c   1.000
_cell.angle_alpha   90.00
_cell.angle_beta   90.00
_cell.angle_gamma   90.00
#
_symmetry.space_group_name_H-M   'P 1'
#
loop_
_entity.id
_entity.type
_entity.pdbx_description
1 polymer ?
#
loop_
_entity_poly.entity_id
_entity_poly.type
_entity_poly.pdbx_seq_one_letter_code
_entity_poly.pdbx_strand_id
1 'polypeptide(L)'
;MRWRTIAAIVALSVCAVVSLWAQPEPGEPQPPPEPPVDVPSEPVMPPPPPAELQPPVEQPRQQIRQPGQQAGSNVRQVLESIAERFKLQVVVDPLLQARVTPPAQANSAQAALDAVVKQIPGSAWRKVYLRADMELPASETLVNWVRTLVNLEAQGLIIADASSNRITSFVRNVTVSPDFEQQLGQMVPAFKTRPVYVVFYQQPMLAQTGQRTGQGQSRAEDFLALEQQRMQLFMQMSPEERQRAIRMGVQMFMNMDPSVRMQMMQEGMRWFMNMSPEERQMLIQQGMQMFQQMMGGPPPGPPPAPGR
;
A
#
# COMPACT_ATOMS: atom_id res chain seq x y z
N MET A 1 -26.40 -44.96 -13.01
CA MET A 1 -27.66 -44.66 -12.31
C MET A 1 -27.34 -43.68 -11.17
N ARG A 2 -27.94 -42.51 -10.95
CA ARG A 2 -28.89 -41.65 -11.65
C ARG A 2 -28.54 -40.23 -11.16
N TRP A 3 -28.10 -39.33 -12.04
CA TRP A 3 -27.91 -37.89 -11.81
C TRP A 3 -29.17 -37.14 -12.26
N ARG A 4 -30.28 -37.28 -11.52
CA ARG A 4 -31.58 -36.68 -11.88
C ARG A 4 -32.41 -36.37 -10.65
N THR A 5 -32.03 -35.36 -9.85
CA THR A 5 -32.94 -34.85 -8.81
C THR A 5 -32.70 -33.42 -8.29
N ILE A 6 -32.02 -32.53 -9.03
CA ILE A 6 -31.98 -31.10 -8.65
C ILE A 6 -32.13 -30.21 -9.89
N ALA A 7 -33.21 -30.44 -10.62
CA ALA A 7 -33.69 -29.56 -11.68
C ALA A 7 -35.22 -29.62 -11.64
N ALA A 8 -35.84 -28.89 -10.70
CA ALA A 8 -37.25 -28.46 -10.75
C ALA A 8 -37.73 -27.95 -9.37
N ILE A 9 -37.24 -26.79 -8.91
CA ILE A 9 -38.03 -25.86 -8.06
C ILE A 9 -37.63 -24.45 -8.53
N VAL A 10 -38.31 -23.93 -9.57
CA VAL A 10 -39.24 -22.79 -9.44
C VAL A 10 -38.45 -21.49 -9.17
N ALA A 11 -38.07 -20.67 -10.14
CA ALA A 11 -38.90 -20.05 -11.17
C ALA A 11 -40.22 -19.51 -10.60
N LEU A 12 -40.15 -18.52 -9.69
CA LEU A 12 -41.24 -17.60 -9.35
C LEU A 12 -40.68 -16.43 -8.53
N SER A 13 -40.59 -15.25 -9.14
CA SER A 13 -41.03 -13.94 -8.59
C SER A 13 -40.35 -12.80 -9.33
N VAL A 14 -41.05 -12.38 -10.38
CA VAL A 14 -40.93 -11.10 -11.06
C VAL A 14 -41.73 -10.06 -10.25
N CYS A 15 -41.28 -8.81 -10.31
CA CYS A 15 -42.02 -7.54 -10.11
C CYS A 15 -41.74 -6.71 -8.83
N ALA A 16 -41.64 -5.40 -9.09
CA ALA A 16 -41.75 -4.25 -8.20
C ALA A 16 -40.41 -3.85 -7.50
N VAL A 17 -39.93 -2.61 -7.47
CA VAL A 17 -40.53 -1.27 -7.63
C VAL A 17 -39.45 -0.29 -8.12
N VAL A 18 -39.90 0.67 -8.93
CA VAL A 18 -39.17 1.82 -9.50
C VAL A 18 -39.27 3.03 -8.55
N SER A 19 -38.22 3.87 -8.57
CA SER A 19 -38.19 5.30 -8.19
C SER A 19 -38.19 5.71 -6.72
N LEU A 20 -37.04 6.23 -6.27
CA LEU A 20 -36.83 7.32 -5.29
C LEU A 20 -35.29 7.43 -5.18
N TRP A 21 -34.57 8.45 -5.66
CA TRP A 21 -34.61 9.86 -5.30
C TRP A 21 -33.84 10.67 -6.34
N ALA A 22 -34.49 11.71 -6.87
CA ALA A 22 -33.85 12.82 -7.54
C ALA A 22 -34.06 14.05 -6.65
N GLN A 23 -32.98 14.62 -6.12
CA GLN A 23 -32.97 16.02 -5.69
C GLN A 23 -31.59 16.63 -5.99
N PRO A 24 -31.56 17.93 -6.33
CA PRO A 24 -30.49 18.59 -7.08
C PRO A 24 -29.38 19.16 -6.18
N GLU A 25 -28.20 19.29 -6.77
CA GLU A 25 -27.03 19.93 -6.17
C GLU A 25 -27.25 21.44 -5.96
N PRO A 26 -26.88 21.98 -4.78
CA PRO A 26 -26.82 23.42 -4.58
C PRO A 26 -25.49 24.00 -5.06
N GLY A 27 -25.60 24.83 -6.10
CA GLY A 27 -24.72 25.89 -6.61
C GLY A 27 -23.31 26.07 -6.03
N GLU A 28 -22.33 25.94 -6.92
CA GLU A 28 -20.97 26.47 -6.78
C GLU A 28 -20.97 28.01 -6.62
N PRO A 29 -20.21 28.56 -5.65
CA PRO A 29 -20.00 30.00 -5.55
C PRO A 29 -18.98 30.50 -6.59
N GLN A 30 -19.37 31.52 -7.35
CA GLN A 30 -18.52 32.25 -8.30
C GLN A 30 -17.32 32.94 -7.64
N PRO A 31 -16.14 32.99 -8.31
CA PRO A 31 -15.01 33.78 -7.85
C PRO A 31 -15.23 35.29 -8.12
N PRO A 32 -14.67 36.18 -7.28
CA PRO A 32 -14.82 37.63 -7.42
C PRO A 32 -14.02 38.19 -8.62
N PRO A 33 -14.43 39.37 -9.15
CA PRO A 33 -13.92 39.92 -10.41
C PRO A 33 -12.51 40.48 -10.30
N GLU A 34 -11.73 40.34 -11.38
CA GLU A 34 -10.38 40.91 -11.52
C GLU A 34 -10.43 42.45 -11.65
N PRO A 35 -9.49 43.18 -11.02
CA PRO A 35 -9.37 44.62 -11.22
C PRO A 35 -8.71 44.97 -12.57
N PRO A 36 -8.99 46.17 -13.12
CA PRO A 36 -8.64 46.53 -14.49
C PRO A 36 -7.14 46.76 -14.71
N VAL A 37 -6.74 46.48 -15.96
CA VAL A 37 -5.43 46.67 -16.55
C VAL A 37 -5.07 48.15 -16.62
N ASP A 38 -3.96 48.55 -16.02
CA ASP A 38 -3.31 49.84 -16.24
C ASP A 38 -2.16 49.63 -17.24
N VAL A 39 -2.25 50.26 -18.41
CA VAL A 39 -1.23 50.22 -19.48
C VAL A 39 -0.55 51.58 -19.56
N PRO A 40 0.71 51.73 -19.08
CA PRO A 40 1.53 52.87 -19.45
C PRO A 40 2.04 52.70 -20.87
N SER A 41 1.64 53.63 -21.74
CA SER A 41 2.12 53.76 -23.11
C SER A 41 3.43 54.53 -23.13
N GLU A 42 4.56 53.89 -23.44
CA GLU A 42 5.75 54.60 -23.95
C GLU A 42 6.68 53.64 -24.73
N PRO A 43 7.08 53.97 -25.97
CA PRO A 43 7.97 53.13 -26.77
C PRO A 43 9.43 53.38 -26.39
N VAL A 44 10.01 52.51 -25.56
CA VAL A 44 11.46 52.53 -25.28
C VAL A 44 12.18 51.66 -26.32
N MET A 45 12.92 52.31 -27.22
CA MET A 45 13.84 51.62 -28.14
C MET A 45 14.93 50.86 -27.35
N PRO A 46 15.32 49.64 -27.77
CA PRO A 46 16.50 49.01 -27.21
C PRO A 46 17.78 49.71 -27.71
N PRO A 47 18.79 49.93 -26.86
CA PRO A 47 20.09 50.43 -27.30
C PRO A 47 20.82 49.39 -28.17
N PRO A 48 21.66 49.81 -29.13
CA PRO A 48 22.42 48.89 -29.98
C PRO A 48 23.48 48.13 -29.17
N PRO A 49 23.85 46.90 -29.58
CA PRO A 49 24.88 46.14 -28.89
C PRO A 49 26.28 46.74 -29.17
N PRO A 50 27.15 46.90 -28.17
CA PRO A 50 28.55 47.20 -28.43
C PRO A 50 29.29 45.97 -28.98
N ALA A 51 30.14 46.25 -29.96
CA ALA A 51 30.96 45.31 -30.70
C ALA A 51 32.03 44.60 -29.84
N GLU A 52 32.25 43.33 -30.18
CA GLU A 52 33.48 42.53 -30.09
C GLU A 52 34.45 42.79 -28.93
N LEU A 53 34.41 41.88 -27.95
CA LEU A 53 35.59 41.48 -27.17
C LEU A 53 35.78 39.96 -27.33
N GLN A 54 37.03 39.61 -27.62
CA GLN A 54 37.57 38.32 -28.05
C GLN A 54 37.19 37.13 -27.14
N PRO A 55 37.14 35.89 -27.66
CA PRO A 55 36.81 34.72 -26.85
C PRO A 55 37.97 34.37 -25.90
N PRO A 56 37.71 34.11 -24.60
CA PRO A 56 38.68 33.41 -23.78
C PRO A 56 38.64 31.91 -24.12
N VAL A 57 39.76 31.43 -24.66
CA VAL A 57 40.34 30.08 -24.55
C VAL A 57 39.34 28.96 -24.22
N GLU A 58 39.07 28.09 -25.21
CA GLU A 58 38.46 26.78 -25.00
C GLU A 58 39.26 25.99 -23.95
N GLN A 59 38.83 26.05 -22.70
CA GLN A 59 39.05 24.96 -21.77
C GLN A 59 38.17 23.81 -22.27
N PRO A 60 38.71 22.59 -22.45
CA PRO A 60 37.88 21.46 -22.79
C PRO A 60 36.85 21.33 -21.67
N ARG A 61 35.59 21.64 -21.97
CA ARG A 61 34.45 21.30 -21.13
C ARG A 61 34.52 19.80 -20.96
N GLN A 62 35.17 19.36 -19.88
CA GLN A 62 34.83 18.11 -19.24
C GLN A 62 33.36 18.26 -18.91
N GLN A 63 32.50 17.79 -19.81
CA GLN A 63 31.13 17.47 -19.52
C GLN A 63 31.20 16.60 -18.27
N ILE A 64 30.89 17.22 -17.14
CA ILE A 64 30.41 16.51 -15.97
C ILE A 64 29.23 15.71 -16.52
N ARG A 65 29.47 14.44 -16.84
CA ARG A 65 28.41 13.49 -17.13
C ARG A 65 27.51 13.56 -15.91
N GLN A 66 26.34 14.18 -16.07
CA GLN A 66 25.31 14.15 -15.05
C GLN A 66 25.09 12.68 -14.69
N PRO A 67 25.31 12.27 -13.44
CA PRO A 67 25.08 10.89 -13.03
C PRO A 67 23.57 10.62 -13.15
N GLY A 68 23.18 9.82 -14.13
CA GLY A 68 21.85 9.20 -14.20
C GLY A 68 20.71 10.05 -14.77
N GLN A 69 20.72 10.33 -16.08
CA GLN A 69 19.45 10.31 -16.79
C GLN A 69 18.90 8.88 -16.67
N GLN A 70 17.91 8.69 -15.79
CA GLN A 70 17.22 7.42 -15.64
C GLN A 70 16.52 7.07 -16.97
N ALA A 71 17.20 6.28 -17.80
CA ALA A 71 16.65 5.75 -19.03
C ALA A 71 15.46 4.82 -18.70
N GLY A 72 14.26 5.22 -19.11
CA GLY A 72 13.04 4.44 -18.89
C GLY A 72 11.77 5.29 -19.01
N SER A 73 10.75 4.72 -19.64
CA SER A 73 9.41 5.31 -19.78
C SER A 73 8.57 5.00 -18.54
N ASN A 74 7.52 5.80 -18.28
CA ASN A 74 6.58 5.50 -17.20
C ASN A 74 5.93 4.13 -17.45
N VAL A 75 5.96 3.24 -16.45
CA VAL A 75 5.41 1.90 -16.56
C VAL A 75 3.94 1.86 -17.02
N ARG A 76 3.10 2.81 -16.62
CA ARG A 76 1.69 2.86 -17.09
C ARG A 76 1.61 3.08 -18.58
N GLN A 77 2.37 4.05 -19.08
CA GLN A 77 2.42 4.34 -20.52
C GLN A 77 2.93 3.12 -21.31
N VAL A 78 3.93 2.40 -20.77
CA VAL A 78 4.43 1.17 -21.39
C VAL A 78 3.35 0.08 -21.40
N LEU A 79 2.64 -0.11 -20.28
CA LEU A 79 1.58 -1.11 -20.16
C LEU A 79 0.35 -0.76 -21.01
N GLU A 80 0.00 0.51 -21.14
CA GLU A 80 -1.03 1.03 -22.06
C GLU A 80 -0.65 0.73 -23.51
N SER A 81 0.59 1.02 -23.90
CA SER A 81 1.08 0.69 -25.25
C SER A 81 1.04 -0.80 -25.55
N ILE A 82 1.33 -1.66 -24.55
CA ILE A 82 1.20 -3.12 -24.66
C ILE A 82 -0.28 -3.51 -24.79
N ALA A 83 -1.16 -2.90 -23.99
CA ALA A 83 -2.60 -3.14 -24.03
C ALA A 83 -3.18 -2.83 -25.42
N GLU A 84 -2.80 -1.71 -26.02
CA GLU A 84 -3.20 -1.34 -27.37
C GLU A 84 -2.64 -2.28 -28.43
N ARG A 85 -1.33 -2.55 -28.39
CA ARG A 85 -0.63 -3.43 -29.36
C ARG A 85 -1.25 -4.82 -29.44
N PHE A 86 -1.60 -5.39 -28.30
CA PHE A 86 -2.14 -6.76 -28.21
C PHE A 86 -3.66 -6.81 -28.01
N LYS A 87 -4.35 -5.66 -28.03
CA LYS A 87 -5.81 -5.53 -27.81
C LYS A 87 -6.28 -6.21 -26.51
N LEU A 88 -5.60 -5.89 -25.41
CA LEU A 88 -5.86 -6.45 -24.08
C LEU A 88 -6.49 -5.42 -23.16
N GLN A 89 -7.22 -5.91 -22.16
CA GLN A 89 -7.61 -5.11 -21.02
C GLN A 89 -6.56 -5.25 -19.91
N VAL A 90 -5.80 -4.18 -19.65
CA VAL A 90 -4.76 -4.13 -18.62
C VAL A 90 -5.18 -3.18 -17.50
N VAL A 91 -5.09 -3.64 -16.25
CA VAL A 91 -5.30 -2.84 -15.05
C VAL A 91 -3.99 -2.76 -14.29
N VAL A 92 -3.57 -1.55 -13.96
CA VAL A 92 -2.29 -1.28 -13.29
C VAL A 92 -2.56 -0.80 -11.86
N ASP A 93 -1.84 -1.39 -10.91
CA ASP A 93 -1.83 -0.97 -9.51
C ASP A 93 -1.47 0.52 -9.38
N PRO A 94 -2.32 1.35 -8.74
CA PRO A 94 -2.04 2.76 -8.51
C PRO A 94 -0.72 3.04 -7.78
N LEU A 95 -0.19 2.09 -7.01
CA LEU A 95 1.09 2.22 -6.32
C LEU A 95 2.29 2.00 -7.25
N LEU A 96 2.06 1.47 -8.44
CA LEU A 96 3.11 1.15 -9.39
C LEU A 96 3.53 2.41 -10.15
N GLN A 97 4.67 2.99 -9.74
CA GLN A 97 5.22 4.25 -10.26
C GLN A 97 6.64 4.09 -10.84
N ALA A 98 7.02 2.86 -11.19
CA ALA A 98 8.35 2.56 -11.73
C ALA A 98 8.57 3.12 -13.15
N ARG A 99 9.84 3.27 -13.53
CA ARG A 99 10.26 3.49 -14.91
C ARG A 99 10.82 2.20 -15.48
N VAL A 100 10.43 1.87 -16.70
CA VAL A 100 10.82 0.63 -17.38
C VAL A 100 11.19 0.89 -18.84
N THR A 101 12.06 0.05 -19.37
CA THR A 101 12.37 0.01 -20.80
C THR A 101 11.24 -0.75 -21.53
N PRO A 102 10.63 -0.17 -22.57
CA PRO A 102 9.59 -0.83 -23.34
C PRO A 102 10.09 -2.13 -23.99
N PRO A 103 9.35 -3.26 -23.89
CA PRO A 103 9.76 -4.54 -24.47
C PRO A 103 9.40 -4.60 -25.97
N ALA A 104 10.11 -3.85 -26.81
CA ALA A 104 9.81 -3.76 -28.25
C ALA A 104 9.83 -5.13 -28.97
N GLN A 105 10.75 -6.01 -28.58
CA GLN A 105 10.98 -7.33 -29.21
C GLN A 105 10.03 -8.44 -28.72
N ALA A 106 9.07 -8.15 -27.85
CA ALA A 106 8.15 -9.18 -27.37
C ALA A 106 7.18 -9.63 -28.47
N ASN A 107 7.09 -10.95 -28.68
CA ASN A 107 6.27 -11.58 -29.71
C ASN A 107 4.86 -11.96 -29.21
N SER A 108 4.61 -11.84 -27.91
CA SER A 108 3.30 -12.13 -27.30
C SER A 108 3.01 -11.17 -26.15
N ALA A 109 1.72 -11.02 -25.83
CA ALA A 109 1.22 -10.26 -24.70
C ALA A 109 1.89 -10.68 -23.38
N GLN A 110 1.93 -11.99 -23.12
CA GLN A 110 2.49 -12.55 -21.90
C GLN A 110 3.99 -12.27 -21.81
N ALA A 111 4.74 -12.45 -22.92
CA ALA A 111 6.16 -12.15 -22.95
C ALA A 111 6.45 -10.66 -22.72
N ALA A 112 5.59 -9.77 -23.23
CA ALA A 112 5.71 -8.33 -23.00
C ALA A 112 5.47 -7.98 -21.52
N LEU A 113 4.41 -8.52 -20.92
CA LEU A 113 4.10 -8.32 -19.49
C LEU A 113 5.20 -8.90 -18.59
N ASP A 114 5.73 -10.09 -18.91
CA ASP A 114 6.86 -10.71 -18.21
C ASP A 114 8.11 -9.82 -18.25
N ALA A 115 8.42 -9.23 -19.41
CA ALA A 115 9.56 -8.34 -19.57
C ALA A 115 9.41 -7.03 -18.78
N VAL A 116 8.19 -6.51 -18.61
CA VAL A 116 7.93 -5.33 -17.77
C VAL A 116 8.09 -5.68 -16.28
N VAL A 117 7.43 -6.73 -15.80
CA VAL A 117 7.47 -7.05 -14.35
C VAL A 117 8.85 -7.49 -13.89
N LYS A 118 9.67 -8.11 -14.76
CA LYS A 118 11.07 -8.44 -14.46
C LYS A 118 11.94 -7.21 -14.12
N GLN A 119 11.58 -6.03 -14.63
CA GLN A 119 12.29 -4.78 -14.34
C GLN A 119 11.86 -4.14 -13.02
N ILE A 120 10.80 -4.66 -12.39
CA ILE A 120 10.18 -4.04 -11.22
C ILE A 120 10.14 -5.08 -10.08
N PRO A 121 11.09 -5.04 -9.14
CA PRO A 121 11.15 -5.98 -8.02
C PRO A 121 9.83 -6.01 -7.23
N GLY A 122 9.43 -7.22 -6.80
CA GLY A 122 8.22 -7.43 -6.02
C GLY A 122 6.90 -7.25 -6.80
N SER A 123 6.97 -6.99 -8.11
CA SER A 123 5.79 -6.93 -8.98
C SER A 123 5.51 -8.25 -9.67
N ALA A 124 4.26 -8.47 -10.01
CA ALA A 124 3.85 -9.55 -10.90
C ALA A 124 2.60 -9.16 -11.67
N TRP A 125 2.29 -9.96 -12.69
CA TRP A 125 1.03 -9.87 -13.40
C TRP A 125 0.21 -11.16 -13.22
N ARG A 126 -1.11 -11.03 -13.30
CA ARG A 126 -2.06 -12.16 -13.30
C ARG A 126 -3.13 -11.94 -14.36
N LYS A 127 -3.52 -13.01 -15.06
CA LYS A 127 -4.71 -13.02 -15.92
C LYS A 127 -5.91 -13.42 -15.07
N VAL A 128 -6.87 -12.50 -14.96
CA VAL A 128 -8.07 -12.61 -14.13
C VAL A 128 -9.28 -12.76 -15.04
N TYR A 129 -10.12 -13.74 -14.78
CA TYR A 129 -11.36 -13.94 -15.55
C TYR A 129 -12.53 -13.35 -14.75
N LEU A 130 -13.04 -12.23 -15.23
CA LEU A 130 -14.26 -11.62 -14.69
C LEU A 130 -15.47 -12.13 -15.46
N ARG A 131 -16.66 -12.05 -14.86
CA ARG A 131 -17.89 -12.27 -15.61
C ARG A 131 -18.05 -11.20 -16.70
N ALA A 132 -18.53 -11.60 -17.86
CA ALA A 132 -18.68 -10.72 -19.02
C ALA A 132 -19.77 -9.65 -18.80
N ASP A 133 -20.78 -9.95 -17.98
CA ASP A 133 -21.86 -9.02 -17.62
C ASP A 133 -21.53 -8.13 -16.43
N MET A 134 -20.35 -8.31 -15.81
CA MET A 134 -19.89 -7.49 -14.71
C MET A 134 -19.18 -6.24 -15.22
N GLU A 135 -19.56 -5.08 -14.69
CA GLU A 135 -18.80 -3.85 -14.89
C GLU A 135 -17.38 -4.01 -14.37
N LEU A 136 -16.42 -3.39 -15.05
CA LEU A 136 -15.03 -3.46 -14.61
C LEU A 136 -14.90 -2.71 -13.28
N PRO A 137 -14.46 -3.35 -12.18
CA PRO A 137 -14.22 -2.64 -10.93
C PRO A 137 -13.13 -1.58 -11.12
N ALA A 138 -13.13 -0.57 -10.24
CA ALA A 138 -12.02 0.38 -10.15
C ALA A 138 -10.68 -0.36 -9.98
N SER A 139 -9.61 0.21 -10.57
CA SER A 139 -8.29 -0.42 -10.60
C SER A 139 -7.80 -0.84 -9.21
N GLU A 140 -7.98 0.03 -8.21
CA GLU A 140 -7.62 -0.25 -6.82
C GLU A 140 -8.39 -1.45 -6.25
N THR A 141 -9.70 -1.49 -6.45
CA THR A 141 -10.56 -2.57 -5.97
C THR A 141 -10.16 -3.92 -6.57
N LEU A 142 -9.99 -3.97 -7.90
CA LEU A 142 -9.61 -5.21 -8.57
C LEU A 142 -8.22 -5.69 -8.13
N VAL A 143 -7.25 -4.77 -8.03
CA VAL A 143 -5.90 -5.09 -7.57
C VAL A 143 -5.92 -5.63 -6.13
N ASN A 144 -6.72 -5.03 -5.25
CA ASN A 144 -6.87 -5.51 -3.88
C ASN A 144 -7.48 -6.92 -3.82
N TRP A 145 -8.48 -7.23 -4.63
CA TRP A 145 -9.03 -8.60 -4.72
C TRP A 145 -7.97 -9.60 -5.16
N VAL A 146 -7.23 -9.29 -6.22
CA VAL A 146 -6.17 -10.17 -6.74
C VAL A 146 -5.08 -10.38 -5.69
N ARG A 147 -4.65 -9.30 -5.02
CA ARG A 147 -3.62 -9.37 -3.96
C ARG A 147 -4.09 -10.24 -2.79
N THR A 148 -5.33 -10.07 -2.35
CA THR A 148 -5.93 -10.90 -1.28
C THR A 148 -5.97 -12.37 -1.68
N LEU A 149 -6.44 -12.70 -2.88
CA LEU A 149 -6.54 -14.09 -3.33
C LEU A 149 -5.17 -14.76 -3.52
N VAL A 150 -4.18 -14.01 -4.02
CA VAL A 150 -2.82 -14.53 -4.23
C VAL A 150 -2.08 -14.79 -2.90
N ASN A 151 -2.30 -13.92 -1.91
CA ASN A 151 -1.66 -14.00 -0.60
C ASN A 151 -2.44 -14.82 0.43
N LEU A 152 -3.64 -15.32 0.08
CA LEU A 152 -4.40 -16.22 0.95
C LEU A 152 -3.61 -17.52 1.17
N GLU A 153 -3.28 -17.82 2.42
CA GLU A 153 -2.46 -18.99 2.79
C GLU A 153 -3.24 -20.31 2.77
N ALA A 154 -4.57 -20.26 2.78
CA ALA A 154 -5.41 -21.45 2.70
C ALA A 154 -5.20 -22.21 1.38
N GLN A 155 -5.03 -23.53 1.46
CA GLN A 155 -4.94 -24.40 0.28
C GLN A 155 -6.31 -24.69 -0.35
N GLY A 156 -7.34 -24.71 0.49
CA GLY A 156 -8.74 -24.82 0.08
C GLY A 156 -9.65 -24.36 1.22
N LEU A 157 -10.74 -23.69 0.88
CA LEU A 157 -11.71 -23.15 1.84
C LEU A 157 -13.12 -23.29 1.26
N ILE A 158 -14.04 -23.81 2.07
CA ILE A 158 -15.47 -23.83 1.75
C ILE A 158 -16.21 -23.11 2.87
N ILE A 159 -16.98 -22.10 2.50
CA ILE A 159 -17.84 -21.35 3.42
C ILE A 159 -19.28 -21.69 3.04
N ALA A 160 -20.03 -22.26 3.97
CA ALA A 160 -21.45 -22.52 3.81
C ALA A 160 -22.25 -21.40 4.52
N ASP A 161 -23.07 -20.69 3.75
CA ASP A 161 -24.06 -19.76 4.28
C ASP A 161 -25.38 -20.50 4.44
N ALA A 162 -25.70 -20.84 5.70
CA ALA A 162 -26.94 -21.52 6.05
C ALA A 162 -28.19 -20.67 5.80
N SER A 163 -28.07 -19.33 5.79
CA SER A 163 -29.20 -18.43 5.60
C SER A 163 -29.62 -18.33 4.13
N SER A 164 -28.66 -18.36 3.21
CA SER A 164 -28.93 -18.31 1.77
C SER A 164 -28.85 -19.67 1.07
N ASN A 165 -28.52 -20.74 1.82
CA ASN A 165 -28.26 -22.09 1.30
C ASN A 165 -27.25 -22.08 0.14
N ARG A 166 -26.17 -21.29 0.29
CA ARG A 166 -25.11 -21.13 -0.71
C ARG A 166 -23.77 -21.54 -0.13
N ILE A 167 -22.90 -22.03 -1.01
CA ILE A 167 -21.51 -22.28 -0.68
C ILE A 167 -20.60 -21.36 -1.50
N THR A 168 -19.54 -20.86 -0.87
CA THR A 168 -18.41 -20.24 -1.55
C THR A 168 -17.22 -21.16 -1.39
N SER A 169 -16.62 -21.57 -2.51
CA SER A 169 -15.46 -22.46 -2.53
C SER A 169 -14.25 -21.75 -3.13
N PHE A 170 -13.09 -21.93 -2.50
CA PHE A 170 -11.80 -21.48 -2.97
C PHE A 170 -10.84 -22.66 -2.94
N VAL A 171 -10.09 -22.86 -4.03
CA VAL A 171 -9.03 -23.88 -4.11
C VAL A 171 -7.80 -23.22 -4.73
N ARG A 172 -6.66 -23.38 -4.07
CA ARG A 172 -5.40 -22.78 -4.49
C ARG A 172 -4.61 -23.73 -5.39
N ASN A 173 -3.84 -23.18 -6.32
CA ASN A 173 -2.83 -23.90 -7.13
C ASN A 173 -3.39 -25.09 -7.94
N VAL A 174 -4.59 -24.95 -8.49
CA VAL A 174 -5.12 -25.93 -9.45
C VAL A 174 -4.36 -25.82 -10.76
N THR A 175 -3.79 -26.93 -11.22
CA THR A 175 -3.13 -27.00 -12.52
C THR A 175 -4.17 -26.82 -13.62
N VAL A 176 -3.97 -25.82 -14.48
CA VAL A 176 -4.83 -25.56 -15.63
C VAL A 176 -4.24 -26.16 -16.89
N SER A 177 -5.09 -26.66 -17.79
CA SER A 177 -4.68 -27.13 -19.11
C SER A 177 -4.43 -25.95 -20.06
N PRO A 178 -3.69 -26.13 -21.17
CA PRO A 178 -3.54 -25.10 -22.20
C PRO A 178 -4.86 -24.60 -22.78
N ASP A 179 -5.88 -25.47 -22.83
CA ASP A 179 -7.22 -25.17 -23.35
C ASP A 179 -8.19 -24.68 -22.27
N PHE A 180 -7.68 -24.29 -21.09
CA PHE A 180 -8.49 -23.92 -19.93
C PHE A 180 -9.56 -22.86 -20.25
N GLU A 181 -9.27 -21.86 -21.08
CA GLU A 181 -10.25 -20.83 -21.45
C GLU A 181 -11.47 -21.41 -22.18
N GLN A 182 -11.25 -22.42 -23.03
CA GLN A 182 -12.34 -23.13 -23.70
C GLN A 182 -13.13 -23.99 -22.72
N GLN A 183 -12.43 -24.65 -21.78
CA GLN A 183 -13.04 -25.49 -20.75
C GLN A 183 -13.83 -24.65 -19.73
N LEU A 184 -13.39 -23.44 -19.40
CA LEU A 184 -14.05 -22.53 -18.47
C LEU A 184 -15.47 -22.19 -18.94
N GLY A 185 -15.63 -21.92 -20.24
CA GLY A 185 -16.94 -21.68 -20.84
C GLY A 185 -17.87 -22.90 -20.83
N GLN A 186 -17.32 -24.12 -20.74
CA GLN A 186 -18.10 -25.36 -20.65
C GLN A 186 -18.44 -25.73 -19.20
N MET A 187 -17.52 -25.49 -18.26
CA MET A 187 -17.68 -25.84 -16.85
C MET A 187 -18.75 -25.00 -16.15
N VAL A 188 -18.89 -23.73 -16.54
CA VAL A 188 -19.90 -22.84 -15.98
C VAL A 188 -20.59 -22.11 -17.13
N PRO A 189 -21.63 -22.69 -17.76
CA PRO A 189 -22.30 -22.10 -18.94
C PRO A 189 -22.87 -20.70 -18.71
N ALA A 190 -23.23 -20.38 -17.46
CA ALA A 190 -23.69 -19.05 -17.04
C ALA A 190 -22.54 -18.03 -16.88
N PHE A 191 -21.30 -18.48 -16.87
CA PHE A 191 -20.11 -17.67 -16.58
C PHE A 191 -19.36 -17.43 -17.89
N LYS A 192 -19.95 -16.61 -18.77
CA LYS A 192 -19.19 -15.99 -19.86
C LYS A 192 -18.08 -15.15 -19.23
N THR A 193 -16.83 -15.36 -19.62
CA THR A 193 -15.70 -14.66 -19.01
C THR A 193 -15.07 -13.63 -19.92
N ARG A 194 -14.63 -12.51 -19.33
CA ARG A 194 -13.75 -11.53 -19.94
C ARG A 194 -12.39 -11.56 -19.24
N PRO A 195 -11.29 -11.83 -19.94
CA PRO A 195 -9.96 -11.79 -19.35
C PRO A 195 -9.50 -10.35 -19.12
N VAL A 196 -8.93 -10.10 -17.94
CA VAL A 196 -8.29 -8.83 -17.55
C VAL A 196 -6.90 -9.14 -17.01
N TYR A 197 -5.90 -8.41 -17.48
CA TYR A 197 -4.52 -8.55 -17.06
C TYR A 197 -4.23 -7.53 -15.96
N VAL A 198 -3.93 -8.00 -14.75
CA VAL A 198 -3.69 -7.13 -13.60
C VAL A 198 -2.20 -7.14 -13.28
N VAL A 199 -1.57 -5.96 -13.28
CA VAL A 199 -0.16 -5.77 -12.93
C VAL A 199 -0.08 -5.04 -11.58
N PHE A 200 0.56 -5.67 -10.60
CA PHE A 200 0.52 -5.21 -9.21
C PHE A 200 1.76 -5.60 -8.42
N TYR A 201 1.94 -4.95 -7.27
CA TYR A 201 2.90 -5.40 -6.28
C TYR A 201 2.35 -6.57 -5.46
N GLN A 202 3.06 -7.70 -5.47
CA GLN A 202 2.64 -8.93 -4.78
C GLN A 202 2.66 -8.76 -3.26
N GLN A 203 3.65 -8.03 -2.76
CA GLN A 203 3.77 -7.67 -1.35
C GLN A 203 3.27 -6.24 -1.15
N PRO A 204 2.47 -5.98 -0.09
CA PRO A 204 2.13 -4.61 0.28
C PRO A 204 3.41 -3.80 0.49
N MET A 205 3.42 -2.54 0.04
CA MET A 205 4.61 -1.69 -0.07
C MET A 205 5.40 -1.53 1.25
N LEU A 206 4.81 -1.87 2.40
CA LEU A 206 5.49 -2.00 3.70
C LEU A 206 6.67 -2.99 3.68
N ALA A 207 6.67 -3.97 2.78
CA ALA A 207 7.79 -4.91 2.61
C ALA A 207 8.86 -4.42 1.61
N GLN A 208 8.56 -3.39 0.81
CA GLN A 208 9.45 -2.91 -0.26
C GLN A 208 10.39 -1.79 0.15
N THR A 209 10.14 -1.14 1.29
CA THR A 209 11.14 -0.26 1.93
C THR A 209 12.41 -1.05 2.28
N GLY A 210 12.28 -2.34 2.61
CA GLY A 210 13.40 -3.23 2.91
C GLY A 210 14.18 -3.81 1.74
N GLN A 211 13.91 -3.43 0.48
CA GLN A 211 14.66 -3.91 -0.71
C GLN A 211 15.23 -2.80 -1.59
N ARG A 212 15.09 -1.53 -1.21
CA ARG A 212 15.90 -0.47 -1.80
C ARG A 212 17.16 -0.31 -0.94
N THR A 213 18.30 -0.65 -1.53
CA THR A 213 19.67 -0.55 -1.00
C THR A 213 20.11 -1.67 -0.05
N GLY A 214 21.38 -2.06 -0.21
CA GLY A 214 21.98 -3.28 0.30
C GLY A 214 22.07 -3.38 1.82
N GLN A 215 22.35 -4.61 2.26
CA GLN A 215 23.00 -4.98 3.52
C GLN A 215 22.69 -4.11 4.76
N GLY A 216 21.68 -4.50 5.54
CA GLY A 216 21.59 -4.20 6.98
C GLY A 216 21.27 -2.76 7.41
N GLN A 217 21.64 -1.75 6.62
CA GLN A 217 21.41 -0.33 6.93
C GLN A 217 19.95 0.08 6.72
N SER A 218 19.29 -0.38 5.65
CA SER A 218 17.90 -0.01 5.35
C SER A 218 16.89 -0.43 6.42
N ARG A 219 17.06 -1.59 7.07
CA ARG A 219 16.15 -2.04 8.14
C ARG A 219 16.29 -1.23 9.43
N ALA A 220 17.51 -0.81 9.77
CA ALA A 220 17.75 0.03 10.93
C ALA A 220 17.21 1.45 10.71
N GLU A 221 17.36 1.96 9.49
CA GLU A 221 16.81 3.26 9.05
C GLU A 221 15.28 3.23 8.99
N ASP A 222 14.69 2.15 8.47
CA ASP A 222 13.24 1.93 8.46
C ASP A 222 12.67 1.85 9.89
N PHE A 223 13.34 1.13 10.79
CA PHE A 223 12.97 1.07 12.21
C PHE A 223 13.08 2.43 12.89
N LEU A 224 14.13 3.20 12.59
CA LEU A 224 14.31 4.56 13.11
C LEU A 224 13.20 5.50 12.62
N ALA A 225 12.83 5.42 11.34
CA ALA A 225 11.74 6.22 10.77
C ALA A 225 10.39 5.87 11.43
N LEU A 226 10.15 4.58 11.68
CA LEU A 226 8.97 4.12 12.39
C LEU A 226 8.94 4.59 13.85
N GLU A 227 10.06 4.55 14.56
CA GLU A 227 10.17 5.06 15.93
C GLU A 227 9.96 6.56 16.01
N GLN A 228 10.49 7.34 15.06
CA GLN A 228 10.23 8.78 14.97
C GLN A 228 8.73 9.06 14.77
N GLN A 229 8.07 8.31 13.88
CA GLN A 229 6.64 8.43 13.66
C GLN A 229 5.84 8.07 14.92
N ARG A 230 6.21 7.00 15.64
CA ARG A 230 5.58 6.62 16.92
C ARG A 230 5.76 7.71 17.98
N MET A 231 6.93 8.30 18.07
CA MET A 231 7.21 9.39 19.01
C MET A 231 6.39 10.63 18.67
N GLN A 232 6.26 10.97 17.39
CA GLN A 232 5.49 12.12 16.95
C GLN A 232 3.99 11.95 17.25
N LEU A 233 3.44 10.76 17.00
CA LEU A 233 2.07 10.39 17.42
C LEU A 233 1.91 10.46 18.94
N PHE A 234 2.89 9.97 19.69
CA PHE A 234 2.86 10.00 21.15
C PHE A 234 2.89 11.42 21.74
N MET A 235 3.59 12.34 21.08
CA MET A 235 3.60 13.76 21.45
C MET A 235 2.29 14.47 21.10
N GLN A 236 1.63 14.08 20.00
CA GLN A 236 0.35 14.65 19.58
C GLN A 236 -0.86 14.14 20.40
N MET A 237 -0.73 12.99 21.09
CA MET A 237 -1.77 12.48 21.99
C MET A 237 -1.91 13.32 23.26
N SER A 238 -3.15 13.45 23.74
CA SER A 238 -3.45 14.03 25.06
C SER A 238 -2.86 13.17 26.21
N PRO A 239 -2.65 13.73 27.41
CA PRO A 239 -2.12 12.98 28.57
C PRO A 239 -2.94 11.73 28.92
N GLU A 240 -4.28 11.79 28.80
CA GLU A 240 -5.20 10.68 29.08
C GLU A 240 -5.08 9.57 28.04
N GLU A 241 -4.96 9.93 26.76
CA GLU A 241 -4.73 8.99 25.65
C GLU A 241 -3.36 8.34 25.78
N ARG A 242 -2.35 9.12 26.17
CA ARG A 242 -1.01 8.63 26.44
C ARG A 242 -1.00 7.58 27.56
N GLN A 243 -1.69 7.84 28.67
CA GLN A 243 -1.82 6.87 29.76
C GLN A 243 -2.55 5.59 29.33
N ARG A 244 -3.52 5.69 28.42
CA ARG A 244 -4.20 4.51 27.85
C ARG A 244 -3.27 3.72 26.92
N ALA A 245 -2.53 4.40 26.05
CA ALA A 245 -1.56 3.78 25.16
C ALA A 245 -0.44 3.06 25.93
N ILE A 246 0.07 3.67 27.01
CA ILE A 246 1.08 3.06 27.89
C ILE A 246 0.51 1.80 28.56
N ARG A 247 -0.70 1.86 29.14
CA ARG A 247 -1.33 0.68 29.77
C ARG A 247 -1.49 -0.47 28.77
N MET A 248 -1.90 -0.15 27.55
CA MET A 248 -2.02 -1.13 26.48
C MET A 248 -0.66 -1.72 26.07
N GLY A 249 0.39 -0.89 26.01
CA GLY A 249 1.76 -1.35 25.75
C GLY A 249 2.29 -2.29 26.83
N VAL A 250 2.04 -1.98 28.11
CA VAL A 250 2.41 -2.84 29.24
C VAL A 250 1.67 -4.17 29.18
N GLN A 251 0.36 -4.16 28.88
CA GLN A 251 -0.41 -5.39 28.72
C GLN A 251 0.09 -6.23 27.55
N MET A 252 0.42 -5.60 26.42
CA MET A 252 1.00 -6.30 25.27
C MET A 252 2.33 -6.97 25.65
N PHE A 253 3.22 -6.26 26.34
CA PHE A 253 4.48 -6.81 26.82
C PHE A 253 4.29 -7.98 27.80
N MET A 254 3.32 -7.85 28.73
CA MET A 254 2.96 -8.91 29.68
C MET A 254 2.26 -10.11 29.03
N ASN A 255 1.71 -9.95 27.84
CA ASN A 255 1.08 -11.01 27.06
C ASN A 255 2.01 -11.59 25.98
N MET A 256 3.18 -11.00 25.74
CA MET A 256 4.20 -11.59 24.86
C MET A 256 4.70 -12.91 25.43
N ASP A 257 5.15 -13.80 24.54
CA ASP A 257 5.73 -15.08 24.92
C ASP A 257 6.86 -14.91 25.97
N PRO A 258 6.90 -15.73 27.03
CA PRO A 258 7.90 -15.61 28.09
C PRO A 258 9.34 -15.66 27.59
N SER A 259 9.64 -16.43 26.53
CA SER A 259 10.98 -16.54 25.96
C SER A 259 11.41 -15.25 25.25
N VAL A 260 10.51 -14.65 24.48
CA VAL A 260 10.75 -13.37 23.78
C VAL A 260 10.90 -12.23 24.78
N ARG A 261 10.07 -12.23 25.84
CA ARG A 261 10.19 -11.25 26.93
C ARG A 261 11.54 -11.35 27.64
N MET A 262 12.00 -12.57 27.95
CA MET A 262 13.31 -12.80 28.55
C MET A 262 14.46 -12.37 27.64
N GLN A 263 14.35 -12.60 26.33
CA GLN A 263 15.32 -12.12 25.36
C GLN A 263 15.38 -10.59 25.34
N MET A 264 14.24 -9.92 25.24
CA MET A 264 14.18 -8.45 25.28
C MET A 264 14.77 -7.89 26.59
N MET A 265 14.51 -8.53 27.73
CA MET A 265 15.07 -8.10 29.01
C MET A 265 16.60 -8.27 29.05
N GLN A 266 17.13 -9.35 28.48
CA GLN A 266 18.58 -9.56 28.38
C GLN A 266 19.25 -8.55 27.44
N GLU A 267 18.62 -8.25 26.30
CA GLU A 267 19.09 -7.23 25.36
C GLU A 267 19.04 -5.84 25.99
N GLY A 268 17.97 -5.52 26.73
CA GLY A 268 17.85 -4.28 27.50
C GLY A 268 18.93 -4.15 28.57
N MET A 269 19.23 -5.23 29.30
CA MET A 269 20.33 -5.26 30.28
C MET A 269 21.69 -5.04 29.62
N ARG A 270 21.94 -5.62 28.45
CA ARG A 270 23.18 -5.41 27.70
C ARG A 270 23.31 -3.97 27.22
N TRP A 271 22.23 -3.40 26.70
CA TRP A 271 22.19 -2.01 26.29
C TRP A 271 22.49 -1.08 27.47
N PHE A 272 21.81 -1.29 28.60
CA PHE A 272 22.02 -0.51 29.82
C PHE A 272 23.44 -0.66 30.40
N MET A 273 24.06 -1.84 30.29
CA MET A 273 25.43 -2.07 30.73
C MET A 273 26.48 -1.45 29.79
N ASN A 274 26.12 -1.24 28.52
CA ASN A 274 26.99 -0.62 27.51
C ASN A 274 26.84 0.91 27.44
N MET A 275 25.95 1.51 28.23
CA MET A 275 25.81 2.96 28.35
C MET A 275 26.95 3.58 29.16
N SER A 276 27.17 4.88 28.99
CA SER A 276 28.10 5.62 29.83
C SER A 276 27.66 5.59 31.30
N PRO A 277 28.58 5.59 32.28
CA PRO A 277 28.24 5.62 33.70
C PRO A 277 27.34 6.80 34.09
N GLU A 278 27.51 7.95 33.43
CA GLU A 278 26.71 9.16 33.64
C GLU A 278 25.26 8.96 33.15
N GLU A 279 25.05 8.46 31.93
CA GLU A 279 23.71 8.17 31.40
C GLU A 279 23.01 7.09 32.21
N ARG A 280 23.76 6.08 32.63
CA ARG A 280 23.25 5.01 33.49
C ARG A 280 22.79 5.57 34.85
N GLN A 281 23.57 6.44 35.48
CA GLN A 281 23.17 7.11 36.73
C GLN A 281 21.95 8.01 36.54
N MET A 282 21.87 8.73 35.42
CA MET A 282 20.72 9.56 35.09
C MET A 282 19.44 8.71 34.94
N LEU A 283 19.52 7.60 34.21
CA LEU A 283 18.40 6.68 34.05
C LEU A 283 17.98 6.01 35.36
N ILE A 284 18.94 5.64 36.22
CA ILE A 284 18.64 5.09 37.55
C ILE A 284 17.91 6.13 38.41
N GLN A 285 18.35 7.39 38.39
CA GLN A 285 17.70 8.46 39.16
C GLN A 285 16.30 8.76 38.63
N GLN A 286 16.14 8.87 37.31
CA GLN A 286 14.83 9.08 36.68
C GLN A 286 13.88 7.89 36.92
N GLY A 287 14.40 6.67 36.83
CA GLY A 287 13.67 5.44 37.12
C GLY A 287 13.21 5.36 38.57
N MET A 288 14.07 5.75 39.54
CA MET A 288 13.68 5.83 40.95
C MET A 288 12.58 6.86 41.19
N GLN A 289 12.63 8.02 40.55
CA GLN A 289 11.58 9.03 40.67
C GLN A 289 10.25 8.54 40.08
N MET A 290 10.29 7.89 38.90
CA MET A 290 9.10 7.33 38.26
C MET A 290 8.50 6.18 39.08
N PHE A 291 9.34 5.30 39.64
CA PHE A 291 8.89 4.20 40.50
C PHE A 291 8.26 4.71 41.80
N GLN A 292 8.84 5.75 42.41
CA GLN A 292 8.26 6.40 43.59
C GLN A 292 6.92 7.07 43.29
N GLN A 293 6.73 7.65 42.11
CA GLN A 293 5.43 8.19 41.70
C GLN A 293 4.40 7.10 41.42
N MET A 294 4.83 5.93 40.94
CA MET A 294 3.94 4.80 40.64
C MET A 294 3.56 3.99 41.88
N MET A 295 4.47 3.85 42.85
CA MET A 295 4.25 3.17 44.13
C MET A 295 3.76 4.10 45.24
N GLY A 296 3.92 5.42 45.07
CA GLY A 296 3.50 6.48 45.98
C GLY A 296 2.02 6.87 45.82
N GLY A 297 1.13 5.88 45.68
CA GLY A 297 -0.27 6.07 46.05
C GLY A 297 -0.35 6.52 47.53
N PRO A 298 -1.40 7.26 47.93
CA PRO A 298 -1.43 7.89 49.24
C PRO A 298 -1.17 6.86 50.35
N PRO A 299 -0.40 7.22 51.39
CA PRO A 299 -0.06 6.30 52.47
C PRO A 299 -1.35 5.71 53.06
N PRO A 300 -1.35 4.44 53.51
CA PRO A 300 -2.49 3.90 54.21
C PRO A 300 -2.81 4.84 55.38
N GLY A 301 -4.03 5.38 55.37
CA GLY A 301 -4.50 6.23 56.45
C GLY A 301 -4.29 5.52 57.80
N PRO A 302 -3.99 6.27 58.87
CA PRO A 302 -3.78 5.66 60.18
C PRO A 302 -5.00 4.79 60.55
N PRO A 303 -4.78 3.62 61.19
CA PRO A 303 -5.86 2.72 61.54
C PRO A 303 -6.90 3.45 62.40
N PRO A 304 -8.20 3.15 62.25
CA PRO A 304 -9.24 3.79 63.04
C PRO A 304 -8.94 3.60 64.52
N ALA A 305 -9.03 4.69 65.29
CA ALA A 305 -8.85 4.66 66.73
C ALA A 305 -9.79 3.62 67.34
N PRO A 306 -9.32 2.76 68.27
CA PRO A 306 -10.18 1.81 68.95
C PRO A 306 -11.29 2.59 69.67
N GLY A 307 -12.53 2.22 69.36
CA GLY A 307 -13.73 2.89 69.84
C GLY A 307 -13.76 3.05 71.35
N ARG A 308 -14.27 4.20 71.77
CA ARG A 308 -14.93 4.39 73.06
C ARG A 308 -16.43 4.20 72.88
#